data_AF-A0A2V8XQY7-F1
#
_entry.id   AF-A0A2V8XQY7-F1
#
_cell.length_a   1.000
_cell.length_b   1.000
_cell.length_c   1.000
_cell.angle_alpha   90.00
_cell.angle_beta   90.00
_cell.angle_gamma   90.00
#
_symmetry.space_group_name_H-M   'P 1'
#
loop_
_entity.id
_entity.type
_entity.pdbx_description
1 polymer ?
#
loop_
_entity_poly.entity_id
_entity_poly.type
_entity_poly.pdbx_seq_one_letter_code
_entity_poly.pdbx_strand_id
1 'polypeptide(L)'
;MERFSLPRFMVQCPQITDHESRVSVHSVVPGHLFPTLPLQLSTVDCQLAYAAGRTGTGAMIGWRAEDPVHSAQLVLALLDEAYQKKTWHGPNLKQSLKGVPARQAAWRPGPGRHNIWELALHTAYWKYAVRRRIEGGKRGSFVLKGSNFFARPKKGKATEAAWSADKKLLEQEHRALRAAIAKVLRTSRGAKFLRQLYGVAFHDIYHAGQMRLLRRLQER
;
A
#
# COMPACT_ATOMS: atom_id res chain seq x y z
N MET A 1 -3.43 -16.48 -40.79
CA MET A 1 -2.44 -16.61 -39.70
C MET A 1 -1.76 -15.27 -39.53
N GLU A 2 -2.20 -14.45 -38.57
CA GLU A 2 -1.48 -13.23 -38.20
C GLU A 2 -1.37 -13.18 -36.68
N ARG A 3 -0.13 -13.26 -36.19
CA ARG A 3 0.22 -13.15 -34.77
C ARG A 3 0.29 -11.66 -34.44
N PHE A 4 -0.68 -11.15 -33.68
CA PHE A 4 -0.58 -9.81 -33.10
C PHE A 4 0.05 -9.88 -31.71
N SER A 5 1.25 -9.31 -31.62
CA SER A 5 2.07 -9.19 -30.41
C SER A 5 1.46 -8.19 -29.43
N LEU A 6 1.41 -8.54 -28.14
CA LEU A 6 1.01 -7.66 -27.04
C LEU A 6 2.14 -6.69 -26.67
N PRO A 7 1.84 -5.43 -26.27
CA PRO A 7 2.86 -4.56 -25.68
C PRO A 7 3.16 -4.97 -24.23
N ARG A 8 4.44 -5.22 -23.97
CA ARG A 8 5.03 -5.49 -22.65
C ARG A 8 5.03 -4.18 -21.86
N PHE A 9 4.13 -4.02 -20.89
CA PHE A 9 4.19 -2.90 -19.95
C PHE A 9 5.35 -3.12 -18.99
N MET A 10 6.51 -2.57 -19.34
CA MET A 10 7.69 -2.46 -18.48
C MET A 10 7.44 -1.30 -17.52
N VAL A 11 7.17 -1.62 -16.24
CA VAL A 11 7.20 -0.62 -15.17
C VAL A 11 8.66 -0.34 -14.89
N GLN A 12 9.19 0.71 -15.49
CA GLN A 12 10.52 1.21 -15.20
C GLN A 12 10.42 2.00 -13.89
N CYS A 13 10.81 1.35 -12.79
CA CYS A 13 11.09 2.01 -11.53
C CYS A 13 12.38 2.82 -11.73
N PRO A 14 12.41 4.15 -11.48
CA PRO A 14 13.67 4.87 -11.48
C PRO A 14 14.53 4.32 -10.33
N GLN A 15 15.66 3.73 -10.70
CA GLN A 15 16.73 3.34 -9.79
C GLN A 15 17.15 4.60 -9.02
N ILE A 16 16.95 4.59 -7.70
CA ILE A 16 17.64 5.50 -6.80
C ILE A 16 19.10 5.07 -6.84
N THR A 17 19.95 5.89 -7.44
CA THR A 17 21.40 5.76 -7.35
C THR A 17 21.82 6.17 -5.94
N ASP A 18 22.43 5.25 -5.21
CA ASP A 18 23.08 5.51 -3.93
C ASP A 18 24.14 6.59 -4.11
N HIS A 19 23.91 7.75 -3.48
CA HIS A 19 24.98 8.69 -3.15
C HIS A 19 25.26 8.51 -1.67
N GLU A 20 26.35 7.78 -1.35
CA GLU A 20 26.94 7.77 -0.02
C GLU A 20 27.33 9.19 0.39
N SER A 21 26.55 9.80 1.28
CA SER A 21 27.01 10.93 2.07
C SER A 21 27.47 10.40 3.42
N ARG A 22 28.80 10.25 3.58
CA ARG A 22 29.46 10.03 4.87
C ARG A 22 29.16 11.22 5.78
N VAL A 23 28.39 11.01 6.84
CA VAL A 23 28.32 11.92 7.99
C VAL A 23 29.25 11.35 9.05
N SER A 24 30.39 12.01 9.27
CA SER A 24 31.29 11.73 10.39
C SER A 24 30.75 12.46 11.63
N VAL A 25 30.38 11.72 12.67
CA VAL A 25 30.04 12.29 13.97
C VAL A 25 31.18 11.94 14.93
N HIS A 26 32.06 12.91 15.18
CA HIS A 26 32.95 12.87 16.34
C HIS A 26 32.15 13.28 17.57
N SER A 27 31.93 12.34 18.48
CA SER A 27 31.60 12.65 19.88
C SER A 27 32.62 11.95 20.77
N VAL A 28 33.48 12.76 21.40
CA VAL A 28 34.36 12.35 22.49
C VAL A 28 33.52 12.34 23.77
N VAL A 29 33.45 11.20 24.46
CA VAL A 29 33.12 11.13 25.89
C VAL A 29 34.05 10.10 26.54
N PRO A 30 34.82 10.45 27.58
CA PRO A 30 35.73 9.51 28.22
C PRO A 30 35.06 8.78 29.40
N GLY A 31 35.39 7.49 29.51
CA GLY A 31 35.49 6.78 30.78
C GLY A 31 34.21 6.14 31.30
N HIS A 32 34.00 4.87 30.97
CA HIS A 32 33.52 3.85 31.91
C HIS A 32 34.04 2.47 31.47
N LEU A 33 34.76 1.80 32.36
CA LEU A 33 35.24 0.43 32.19
C LEU A 33 34.03 -0.50 32.02
N PHE A 34 33.97 -1.21 30.89
CA PHE A 34 33.19 -2.44 30.77
C PHE A 34 34.15 -3.62 30.58
N PRO A 35 33.98 -4.74 31.32
CA PRO A 35 34.84 -5.90 31.19
C PRO A 35 34.66 -6.55 29.81
N THR A 36 35.80 -6.83 29.17
CA THR A 36 35.89 -7.57 27.91
C THR A 36 35.58 -9.05 28.14
N LEU A 37 34.49 -9.54 27.56
CA LEU A 37 34.26 -10.98 27.35
C LEU A 37 34.39 -11.26 25.84
N PRO A 38 35.27 -12.19 25.42
CA PRO A 38 35.36 -12.56 24.01
C PRO A 38 34.22 -13.52 23.66
N LEU A 39 33.20 -13.05 22.93
CA LEU A 39 32.32 -13.95 22.19
C LEU A 39 32.93 -14.20 20.80
N GLN A 40 33.77 -15.23 20.70
CA GLN A 40 34.08 -15.85 19.41
C GLN A 40 32.89 -16.72 19.00
N LEU A 41 31.98 -16.17 18.21
CA LEU A 41 31.08 -16.97 17.39
C LEU A 41 31.80 -17.28 16.08
N SER A 42 32.39 -18.48 16.01
CA SER A 42 32.96 -18.99 14.78
C SER A 42 31.86 -19.27 13.76
N THR A 43 32.15 -19.07 12.48
CA THR A 43 31.25 -19.24 11.32
C THR A 43 30.74 -20.67 11.11
N VAL A 44 31.03 -21.60 12.02
CA VAL A 44 30.76 -23.04 11.87
C VAL A 44 29.34 -23.43 12.30
N ASP A 45 28.67 -22.62 13.14
CA ASP A 45 27.33 -22.94 13.65
C ASP A 45 26.19 -22.64 12.65
N CYS A 46 26.46 -21.88 11.58
CA CYS A 46 25.43 -21.53 10.60
C CYS A 46 25.25 -22.59 9.50
N GLN A 47 26.22 -23.49 9.30
CA GLN A 47 26.19 -24.50 8.22
C GLN A 47 25.69 -25.87 8.67
N LEU A 48 25.73 -26.20 9.96
CA LEU A 48 25.24 -27.49 10.47
C LEU A 48 23.70 -27.61 10.46
N ALA A 49 22.98 -26.49 10.53
CA ALA A 49 21.52 -26.48 10.44
C ALA A 49 20.99 -26.81 9.03
N TYR A 50 21.79 -26.65 7.97
CA TYR A 50 21.37 -26.91 6.59
C TYR A 50 21.64 -28.35 6.12
N ALA A 51 22.55 -29.08 6.78
CA ALA A 51 22.96 -30.43 6.36
C ALA A 51 22.20 -31.57 7.06
N ALA A 52 21.57 -31.33 8.21
CA ALA A 52 20.91 -32.36 9.03
C ALA A 52 19.54 -32.85 8.50
N GLY A 53 19.08 -32.36 7.35
CA GLY A 53 17.76 -32.71 6.77
C GLY A 53 17.71 -33.99 5.93
N ARG A 54 18.78 -34.81 5.85
CA ARG A 54 18.83 -35.90 4.86
C ARG A 54 19.09 -37.33 5.36
N THR A 55 19.24 -37.58 6.65
CA THR A 55 19.43 -38.95 7.14
C THR A 55 18.80 -39.12 8.52
N GLY A 56 17.62 -39.76 8.59
CA GLY A 56 17.06 -40.16 9.87
C GLY A 56 15.58 -40.53 9.82
N THR A 57 15.31 -41.83 9.75
CA THR A 57 14.05 -42.43 10.17
C THR A 57 13.87 -42.19 11.68
N GLY A 58 13.21 -41.10 12.03
CA GLY A 58 12.87 -40.73 13.40
C GLY A 58 11.56 -39.98 13.37
N ALA A 59 10.63 -40.37 14.24
CA ALA A 59 9.26 -39.87 14.29
C ALA A 59 9.18 -38.38 13.95
N MET A 60 8.52 -38.10 12.83
CA MET A 60 8.27 -36.75 12.34
C MET A 60 7.48 -36.02 13.43
N ILE A 61 8.18 -35.25 14.26
CA ILE A 61 7.60 -34.03 14.83
C ILE A 61 7.34 -33.20 13.58
N GLY A 62 6.18 -33.43 12.97
CA GLY A 62 5.70 -32.63 11.89
C GLY A 62 5.70 -31.23 12.45
N TRP A 63 6.59 -30.39 11.96
CA TRP A 63 6.27 -28.99 11.82
C TRP A 63 4.95 -29.00 11.06
N ARG A 64 3.84 -28.92 11.80
CA ARG A 64 2.57 -28.58 11.19
C ARG A 64 2.92 -27.32 10.43
N ALA A 65 2.79 -27.35 9.11
CA ALA A 65 2.74 -26.11 8.35
C ALA A 65 1.80 -25.22 9.16
N GLU A 66 2.34 -24.11 9.70
CA GLU A 66 1.64 -23.18 10.57
C GLU A 66 0.18 -23.17 10.16
N ASP A 67 -0.74 -23.52 11.08
CA ASP A 67 -2.18 -23.48 10.81
C ASP A 67 -2.42 -22.19 10.01
N PRO A 68 -3.10 -22.21 8.85
CA PRO A 68 -3.26 -21.02 8.02
C PRO A 68 -4.14 -20.02 8.77
N VAL A 69 -3.55 -19.36 9.75
CA VAL A 69 -4.13 -18.31 10.53
C VAL A 69 -4.33 -17.19 9.53
N HIS A 70 -5.60 -17.07 9.12
CA HIS A 70 -6.23 -15.79 8.94
C HIS A 70 -5.70 -14.92 7.80
N SER A 71 -5.02 -15.43 6.76
CA SER A 71 -4.58 -14.57 5.64
C SER A 71 -5.76 -13.78 5.04
N ALA A 72 -6.94 -14.39 4.96
CA ALA A 72 -8.16 -13.73 4.52
C ALA A 72 -8.68 -12.68 5.52
N GLN A 73 -8.78 -13.05 6.80
CA GLN A 73 -9.30 -12.15 7.83
C GLN A 73 -8.35 -10.98 8.08
N LEU A 74 -7.04 -11.23 8.10
CA LEU A 74 -5.99 -10.23 8.18
C LEU A 74 -6.05 -9.27 6.99
N VAL A 75 -6.16 -9.77 5.76
CA VAL A 75 -6.31 -8.89 4.58
C VAL A 75 -7.53 -7.98 4.71
N LEU A 76 -8.67 -8.51 5.14
CA LEU A 76 -9.88 -7.72 5.35
C LEU A 76 -9.73 -6.72 6.51
N ALA A 77 -9.05 -7.09 7.58
CA ALA A 77 -8.72 -6.19 8.68
C ALA A 77 -7.82 -5.04 8.22
N LEU A 78 -6.76 -5.33 7.45
CA LEU A 78 -5.87 -4.34 6.86
C LEU A 78 -6.62 -3.36 5.95
N LEU A 79 -7.54 -3.85 5.11
CA LEU A 79 -8.39 -3.00 4.27
C LEU A 79 -9.30 -2.09 5.10
N ASP A 80 -9.89 -2.62 6.16
CA ASP A 80 -10.77 -1.87 7.03
C ASP A 80 -10.01 -0.78 7.79
N GLU A 81 -8.85 -1.11 8.35
CA GLU A 81 -7.97 -0.18 9.06
C GLU A 81 -7.44 0.90 8.12
N ALA A 82 -6.95 0.52 6.95
CA ALA A 82 -6.39 1.46 5.98
C ALA A 82 -7.42 2.48 5.44
N TYR A 83 -8.71 2.13 5.46
CA TYR A 83 -9.75 3.01 4.97
C TYR A 83 -10.56 3.70 6.07
N GLN A 84 -11.06 2.99 7.09
CA GLN A 84 -12.13 3.51 7.97
C GLN A 84 -12.02 3.18 9.46
N LYS A 85 -11.41 2.07 9.86
CA LYS A 85 -11.28 1.67 11.27
C LYS A 85 -10.14 2.41 11.97
N LYS A 86 -10.16 2.40 13.31
CA LYS A 86 -9.12 3.02 14.13
C LYS A 86 -7.76 2.37 13.82
N THR A 87 -6.75 3.20 13.64
CA THR A 87 -5.37 2.82 13.30
C THR A 87 -4.41 3.35 14.36
N TRP A 88 -3.33 2.63 14.64
CA TRP A 88 -2.29 3.05 15.60
C TRP A 88 -1.25 3.98 14.97
N HIS A 89 -0.96 3.79 13.68
CA HIS A 89 0.09 4.48 12.92
C HIS A 89 -0.33 5.85 12.37
N GLY A 90 -1.35 6.48 12.97
CA GLY A 90 -1.93 7.75 12.50
C GLY A 90 -3.14 7.59 11.56
N PRO A 91 -3.64 8.69 10.97
CA PRO A 91 -4.91 8.70 10.26
C PRO A 91 -4.95 7.77 9.03
N ASN A 92 -6.02 7.01 8.91
CA ASN A 92 -6.34 6.26 7.69
C ASN A 92 -6.85 7.18 6.56
N LEU A 93 -7.18 6.60 5.40
CA LEU A 93 -7.60 7.38 4.23
C LEU A 93 -8.88 8.20 4.48
N LYS A 94 -9.94 7.61 5.03
CA LYS A 94 -11.21 8.33 5.29
C LYS A 94 -11.04 9.41 6.37
N GLN A 95 -10.24 9.13 7.39
CA GLN A 95 -9.89 10.11 8.43
C GLN A 95 -9.07 11.27 7.87
N SER A 96 -8.14 11.01 6.94
CA SER A 96 -7.32 12.05 6.31
C SER A 96 -8.15 13.06 5.50
N LEU A 97 -9.28 12.59 4.94
CA LEU A 97 -10.25 13.39 4.20
C LEU A 97 -11.33 14.04 5.08
N LYS A 98 -11.45 13.65 6.36
CA LYS A 98 -12.45 14.18 7.28
C LYS A 98 -12.21 15.67 7.52
N GLY A 99 -13.28 16.46 7.36
CA GLY A 99 -13.27 17.90 7.59
C GLY A 99 -12.54 18.72 6.52
N VAL A 100 -12.11 18.11 5.41
CA VAL A 100 -11.43 18.83 4.32
C VAL A 100 -12.48 19.51 3.42
N PRO A 101 -12.56 20.85 3.36
CA PRO A 101 -13.44 21.57 2.43
C PRO A 101 -12.89 21.53 0.99
N ALA A 102 -13.75 21.77 0.00
CA ALA A 102 -13.41 21.77 -1.43
C ALA A 102 -12.27 22.74 -1.76
N ARG A 103 -12.23 23.92 -1.13
CA ARG A 103 -11.13 24.90 -1.28
C ARG A 103 -9.78 24.30 -0.91
N GLN A 104 -9.71 23.60 0.23
CA GLN A 104 -8.49 22.92 0.67
C GLN A 104 -8.17 21.72 -0.23
N ALA A 105 -9.20 20.94 -0.61
CA ALA A 105 -9.02 19.79 -1.47
C ALA A 105 -8.44 20.16 -2.85
N ALA A 106 -8.80 21.34 -3.37
CA ALA A 106 -8.38 21.87 -4.66
C ALA A 106 -6.96 22.47 -4.67
N TRP A 107 -6.42 22.83 -3.51
CA TRP A 107 -5.15 23.54 -3.42
C TRP A 107 -3.96 22.66 -3.81
N ARG A 108 -2.99 23.27 -4.52
CA ARG A 108 -1.77 22.60 -4.97
C ARG A 108 -0.56 23.19 -4.27
N PRO A 109 0.42 22.34 -3.88
CA PRO A 109 1.67 22.83 -3.31
C PRO A 109 2.60 23.44 -4.37
N GLY A 110 2.32 23.23 -5.66
CA GLY A 110 3.09 23.82 -6.74
C GLY A 110 2.66 23.31 -8.13
N PRO A 111 3.25 23.85 -9.20
CA PRO A 111 2.98 23.41 -10.57
C PRO A 111 3.26 21.92 -10.75
N GLY A 112 2.38 21.21 -11.47
CA GLY A 112 2.52 19.78 -11.74
C GLY A 112 2.38 18.87 -10.50
N ARG A 113 2.03 19.42 -9.32
CA ARG A 113 1.81 18.62 -8.11
C ARG A 113 0.34 18.31 -7.88
N HIS A 114 0.07 17.10 -7.40
CA HIS A 114 -1.27 16.65 -7.09
C HIS A 114 -1.84 17.35 -5.86
N ASN A 115 -3.14 17.60 -5.89
CA ASN A 115 -3.89 18.06 -4.72
C ASN A 115 -4.61 16.90 -4.03
N ILE A 116 -5.18 17.17 -2.85
CA ILE A 116 -5.89 16.16 -2.06
C ILE A 116 -7.06 15.55 -2.86
N TRP A 117 -7.77 16.36 -3.64
CA TRP A 117 -8.90 15.90 -4.44
C TRP A 117 -8.48 14.86 -5.48
N GLU A 118 -7.38 15.11 -6.18
CA GLU A 118 -6.80 14.18 -7.16
C GLU A 118 -6.31 12.90 -6.51
N LEU A 119 -5.64 13.00 -5.37
CA LEU A 119 -5.21 11.82 -4.61
C LEU A 119 -6.40 10.97 -4.14
N ALA A 120 -7.54 11.59 -3.80
CA ALA A 120 -8.75 10.86 -3.41
C ALA A 120 -9.39 10.10 -4.58
N LEU A 121 -9.40 10.70 -5.77
CA LEU A 121 -9.85 10.00 -6.98
C LEU A 121 -8.86 8.93 -7.45
N HIS A 122 -7.57 9.15 -7.22
CA HIS A 122 -6.52 8.18 -7.52
C HIS A 122 -6.70 6.90 -6.70
N THR A 123 -6.95 7.01 -5.40
CA THR A 123 -7.26 5.85 -4.55
C THR A 123 -8.57 5.17 -4.95
N ALA A 124 -9.60 5.93 -5.34
CA ALA A 124 -10.83 5.36 -5.88
C ALA A 124 -10.59 4.54 -7.16
N TYR A 125 -9.77 5.06 -8.08
CA TYR A 125 -9.40 4.38 -9.31
C TYR A 125 -8.65 3.07 -9.06
N TRP A 126 -7.68 3.06 -8.15
CA TRP A 126 -6.93 1.83 -7.88
C TRP A 126 -7.78 0.76 -7.20
N LYS A 127 -8.76 1.15 -6.38
CA LYS A 127 -9.76 0.22 -5.84
C LYS A 127 -10.58 -0.41 -6.95
N TYR A 128 -11.08 0.40 -7.89
CA TYR A 128 -11.72 -0.08 -9.10
C TYR A 128 -10.81 -1.04 -9.89
N ALA A 129 -9.56 -0.64 -10.17
CA ALA A 129 -8.64 -1.40 -11.02
C ALA A 129 -8.31 -2.78 -10.43
N VAL A 130 -8.04 -2.85 -9.12
CA VAL A 130 -7.79 -4.12 -8.43
C VAL A 130 -9.06 -4.97 -8.39
N ARG A 131 -10.23 -4.37 -8.09
CA ARG A 131 -11.52 -5.06 -8.11
C ARG A 131 -11.80 -5.72 -9.47
N ARG A 132 -11.56 -5.00 -10.57
CA ARG A 132 -11.75 -5.55 -11.92
C ARG A 132 -10.82 -6.72 -12.20
N ARG A 133 -9.57 -6.67 -11.72
CA ARG A 133 -8.60 -7.75 -11.89
C ARG A 133 -9.02 -9.02 -11.13
N ILE A 134 -9.59 -8.88 -9.93
CA ILE A 134 -10.03 -10.03 -9.13
C ILE A 134 -11.34 -10.65 -9.66
N GLU A 135 -12.31 -9.82 -10.04
CA GLU A 135 -13.61 -10.29 -10.57
C GLU A 135 -13.41 -11.08 -11.87
N GLY A 136 -12.50 -10.62 -12.75
CA GLY A 136 -12.40 -11.13 -14.12
C GLY A 136 -13.61 -10.72 -14.97
N GLY A 137 -13.49 -10.82 -16.29
CA GLY A 137 -14.58 -10.53 -17.23
C GLY A 137 -14.25 -9.45 -18.27
N LYS A 138 -15.26 -9.07 -19.08
CA LYS A 138 -15.13 -8.11 -20.19
C LYS A 138 -14.54 -6.77 -19.72
N ARG A 139 -13.86 -6.04 -20.62
CA ARG A 139 -13.29 -4.70 -20.32
C ARG A 139 -14.39 -3.80 -19.74
N GLY A 140 -14.24 -3.43 -18.48
CA GLY A 140 -15.00 -2.33 -17.88
C GLY A 140 -14.17 -1.05 -17.98
N SER A 141 -14.81 0.09 -17.80
CA SER A 141 -14.15 1.38 -17.59
C SER A 141 -14.44 1.91 -16.19
N PHE A 142 -13.50 2.67 -15.63
CA PHE A 142 -13.79 3.49 -14.48
C PHE A 142 -14.82 4.56 -14.88
N VAL A 143 -15.62 5.05 -13.91
CA VAL A 143 -16.70 6.01 -14.19
C VAL A 143 -16.19 7.32 -14.79
N LEU A 144 -14.93 7.69 -14.50
CA LEU A 144 -14.27 8.85 -15.09
C LEU A 144 -13.40 8.43 -16.28
N LYS A 145 -13.50 9.17 -17.38
CA LYS A 145 -12.60 9.03 -18.54
C LYS A 145 -11.19 9.52 -18.17
N GLY A 146 -10.18 8.74 -18.54
CA GLY A 146 -8.76 9.05 -18.30
C GLY A 146 -8.02 7.88 -17.65
N SER A 147 -6.75 8.12 -17.34
CA SER A 147 -5.90 7.24 -16.52
C SER A 147 -5.92 7.70 -15.06
N ASN A 148 -5.49 6.83 -14.15
CA ASN A 148 -5.43 6.92 -12.67
C ASN A 148 -5.31 8.30 -11.95
N PHE A 149 -4.95 9.40 -12.61
CA PHE A 149 -4.99 10.76 -12.07
C PHE A 149 -5.93 11.64 -12.89
N PHE A 150 -7.01 12.11 -12.24
CA PHE A 150 -8.04 12.92 -12.89
C PHE A 150 -7.93 14.35 -12.41
N ALA A 151 -7.62 15.29 -13.32
CA ALA A 151 -7.53 16.70 -12.99
C ALA A 151 -8.75 17.17 -12.19
N ARG A 152 -8.49 17.71 -10.99
CA ARG A 152 -9.51 18.26 -10.10
C ARG A 152 -9.06 19.56 -9.43
N PRO A 153 -9.99 20.46 -9.11
CA PRO A 153 -11.40 20.46 -9.54
C PRO A 153 -11.53 20.64 -11.05
N LYS A 154 -12.66 20.23 -11.64
CA LYS A 154 -12.94 20.59 -13.03
C LYS A 154 -13.08 22.12 -13.12
N LYS A 155 -12.69 22.72 -14.24
CA LYS A 155 -12.76 24.18 -14.44
C LYS A 155 -14.17 24.69 -14.07
N GLY A 156 -14.23 25.68 -13.16
CA GLY A 156 -15.49 26.25 -12.66
C GLY A 156 -16.29 25.36 -11.69
N LYS A 157 -15.76 24.21 -11.25
CA LYS A 157 -16.47 23.24 -10.38
C LYS A 157 -15.72 22.94 -9.08
N ALA A 158 -15.15 23.98 -8.46
CA ALA A 158 -14.55 23.89 -7.13
C ALA A 158 -15.61 24.02 -6.02
N THR A 159 -16.66 23.20 -6.07
CA THR A 159 -17.80 23.28 -5.14
C THR A 159 -17.80 22.14 -4.14
N GLU A 160 -18.38 22.36 -2.96
CA GLU A 160 -18.56 21.31 -1.95
C GLU A 160 -19.39 20.13 -2.47
N ALA A 161 -20.38 20.39 -3.32
CA ALA A 161 -21.19 19.34 -3.94
C ALA A 161 -20.34 18.43 -4.85
N ALA A 162 -19.48 19.00 -5.70
CA ALA A 162 -18.60 18.23 -6.56
C ALA A 162 -17.57 17.44 -5.74
N TRP A 163 -17.02 18.06 -4.68
CA TRP A 163 -16.08 17.39 -3.79
C TRP A 163 -16.72 16.22 -3.04
N SER A 164 -17.92 16.44 -2.51
CA SER A 164 -18.72 15.42 -1.83
C SER A 164 -19.06 14.25 -2.77
N ALA A 165 -19.40 14.52 -4.04
CA ALA A 165 -19.66 13.48 -5.02
C ALA A 165 -18.42 12.59 -5.29
N ASP A 166 -17.23 13.19 -5.44
CA ASP A 166 -16.00 12.42 -5.67
C ASP A 166 -15.56 11.65 -4.40
N LYS A 167 -15.81 12.17 -3.19
CA LYS A 167 -15.65 11.39 -1.93
C LYS A 167 -16.60 10.21 -1.85
N LYS A 168 -17.86 10.38 -2.28
CA LYS A 168 -18.86 9.29 -2.34
C LYS A 168 -18.43 8.20 -3.33
N LEU A 169 -17.84 8.58 -4.47
CA LEU A 169 -17.28 7.63 -5.43
C LEU A 169 -16.16 6.79 -4.80
N LEU A 170 -15.22 7.43 -4.07
CA LEU A 170 -14.19 6.71 -3.33
C LEU A 170 -14.79 5.69 -2.35
N GLU A 171 -15.82 6.09 -1.60
CA GLU A 171 -16.48 5.19 -0.65
C GLU A 171 -17.21 4.03 -1.33
N GLN A 172 -17.86 4.28 -2.47
CA GLN A 172 -18.49 3.24 -3.29
C GLN A 172 -17.46 2.22 -3.78
N GLU A 173 -16.34 2.68 -4.32
CA GLU A 173 -15.28 1.78 -4.81
C GLU A 173 -14.59 1.01 -3.69
N HIS A 174 -14.44 1.61 -2.50
CA HIS A 174 -13.94 0.88 -1.32
C HIS A 174 -14.89 -0.25 -0.92
N ARG A 175 -16.18 0.03 -0.78
CA ARG A 175 -17.18 -0.99 -0.42
C ARG A 175 -17.23 -2.11 -1.46
N ALA A 176 -17.23 -1.76 -2.75
CA ALA A 176 -17.23 -2.73 -3.83
C ALA A 176 -15.96 -3.59 -3.82
N LEU A 177 -14.79 -2.99 -3.64
CA LEU A 177 -13.53 -3.73 -3.56
C LEU A 177 -13.54 -4.68 -2.37
N ARG A 178 -13.88 -4.20 -1.16
CA ARG A 178 -13.90 -5.00 0.05
C ARG A 178 -14.80 -6.23 -0.11
N ALA A 179 -15.99 -6.06 -0.69
CA ALA A 179 -16.90 -7.17 -0.98
C ALA A 179 -16.30 -8.19 -1.96
N ALA A 180 -15.68 -7.71 -3.05
CA ALA A 180 -15.03 -8.57 -4.02
C ALA A 180 -13.82 -9.32 -3.42
N ILE A 181 -13.06 -8.68 -2.54
CA ILE A 181 -11.94 -9.29 -1.80
C ILE A 181 -12.45 -10.38 -0.86
N ALA A 182 -13.51 -10.11 -0.08
CA ALA A 182 -14.11 -11.12 0.79
C ALA A 182 -14.58 -12.36 0.00
N LYS A 183 -15.10 -12.17 -1.22
CA LYS A 183 -15.50 -13.27 -2.10
C LYS A 183 -14.28 -14.04 -2.64
N VAL A 184 -13.28 -13.37 -3.20
CA VAL A 184 -12.16 -14.04 -3.86
C VAL A 184 -11.27 -14.80 -2.87
N LEU A 185 -11.15 -14.31 -1.63
CA LEU A 185 -10.39 -14.97 -0.56
C LEU A 185 -10.97 -16.32 -0.13
N ARG A 186 -12.26 -16.58 -0.43
CA ARG A 186 -12.91 -17.89 -0.20
C ARG A 186 -12.62 -18.90 -1.32
N THR A 187 -11.79 -18.54 -2.29
CA THR A 187 -11.47 -19.36 -3.45
C THR A 187 -9.95 -19.54 -3.57
N SER A 188 -9.50 -20.55 -4.31
CA SER A 188 -8.07 -20.75 -4.62
C SER A 188 -7.43 -19.58 -5.37
N ARG A 189 -8.24 -18.72 -6.02
CA ARG A 189 -7.75 -17.49 -6.68
C ARG A 189 -7.27 -16.44 -5.68
N GLY A 190 -7.72 -16.47 -4.43
CA GLY A 190 -7.29 -15.51 -3.40
C GLY A 190 -5.77 -15.50 -3.21
N ALA A 191 -5.16 -16.69 -3.15
CA ALA A 191 -3.71 -16.85 -3.03
C ALA A 191 -2.94 -16.18 -4.19
N LYS A 192 -3.47 -16.29 -5.42
CA LYS A 192 -2.85 -15.68 -6.62
C LYS A 192 -2.81 -14.15 -6.57
N PHE A 193 -3.75 -13.54 -5.87
CA PHE A 193 -3.87 -12.07 -5.79
C PHE A 193 -3.40 -11.49 -4.46
N LEU A 194 -2.96 -12.32 -3.50
CA LEU A 194 -2.75 -11.91 -2.11
C LEU A 194 -1.94 -10.62 -1.97
N ARG A 195 -0.82 -10.51 -2.72
CA ARG A 195 0.03 -9.31 -2.76
C ARG A 195 -0.70 -8.03 -3.19
N GLN A 196 -1.60 -8.15 -4.15
CA GLN A 196 -2.41 -7.03 -4.62
C GLN A 196 -3.52 -6.70 -3.62
N LEU A 197 -4.09 -7.71 -2.95
CA LEU A 197 -5.18 -7.51 -2.00
C LEU A 197 -4.75 -6.70 -0.78
N TYR A 198 -3.67 -7.12 -0.10
CA TYR A 198 -3.13 -6.32 1.01
C TYR A 198 -2.44 -5.05 0.49
N GLY A 199 -1.89 -5.07 -0.73
CA GLY A 199 -1.22 -3.93 -1.34
C GLY A 199 -2.12 -2.70 -1.49
N VAL A 200 -3.43 -2.88 -1.70
CA VAL A 200 -4.38 -1.76 -1.72
C VAL A 200 -4.50 -1.08 -0.35
N ALA A 201 -4.38 -1.83 0.76
CA ALA A 201 -4.37 -1.23 2.08
C ALA A 201 -3.14 -0.33 2.28
N PHE A 202 -1.96 -0.79 1.86
CA PHE A 202 -0.75 0.04 1.92
C PHE A 202 -0.80 1.25 0.97
N HIS A 203 -1.42 1.10 -0.20
CA HIS A 203 -1.67 2.21 -1.11
C HIS A 203 -2.55 3.30 -0.49
N ASP A 204 -3.63 2.92 0.21
CA ASP A 204 -4.47 3.86 0.96
C ASP A 204 -3.67 4.60 2.04
N ILE A 205 -2.84 3.89 2.82
CA ILE A 205 -2.01 4.49 3.87
C ILE A 205 -0.96 5.45 3.30
N TYR A 206 -0.30 5.07 2.20
CA TYR A 206 0.65 5.92 1.50
C TYR A 206 0.01 7.26 1.10
N HIS A 207 -1.18 7.22 0.48
CA HIS A 207 -1.87 8.43 0.06
C HIS A 207 -2.53 9.18 1.23
N ALA A 208 -2.94 8.50 2.30
CA ALA A 208 -3.37 9.15 3.53
C ALA A 208 -2.25 10.06 4.09
N GLY A 209 -1.02 9.54 4.16
CA GLY A 209 0.16 10.31 4.55
C GLY A 209 0.39 11.54 3.65
N GLN A 210 0.35 11.37 2.33
CA GLN A 210 0.47 12.48 1.38
C GLN A 210 -0.61 13.56 1.59
N MET A 211 -1.87 13.16 1.75
CA MET A 211 -2.96 14.11 1.99
C MET A 211 -2.78 14.88 3.29
N ARG A 212 -2.32 14.22 4.36
CA ARG A 212 -2.03 14.88 5.64
C ARG A 212 -0.88 15.88 5.52
N LEU A 213 0.17 15.55 4.76
CA LEU A 213 1.26 16.49 4.49
C LEU A 213 0.78 17.71 3.70
N LEU A 214 -0.04 17.52 2.66
CA LEU A 214 -0.61 18.62 1.89
C LEU A 214 -1.47 19.56 2.75
N ARG A 215 -2.27 19.00 3.67
CA ARG A 215 -3.02 19.82 4.63
C ARG A 215 -2.09 20.70 5.46
N ARG A 216 -1.01 20.11 5.98
CA ARG A 216 -0.06 20.84 6.83
C ARG A 216 0.70 21.93 6.06
N LEU A 217 0.98 21.72 4.78
CA LEU A 217 1.62 22.72 3.93
C LEU A 217 0.71 23.90 3.59
N GLN A 218 -0.61 23.71 3.54
CA GLN A 218 -1.57 24.78 3.27
C GLN A 218 -1.92 25.61 4.52
N GLU A 219 -1.76 25.04 5.71
CA GLU A 219 -2.00 25.73 7.00
C GLU A 219 -0.92 26.78 7.34
N ARG A 220 0.14 26.87 6.54
CA ARG A 220 1.18 27.90 6.63
C ARG A 220 0.89 29.02 5.64
#